data_AF-A0A261AB91-F1
#
_entry.id   AF-A0A261AB91-F1
#
_cell.length_a   1.000
_cell.length_b   1.000
_cell.length_c   1.000
_cell.angle_alpha   90.00
_cell.angle_beta   90.00
_cell.angle_gamma   90.00
#
_symmetry.space_group_name_H-M   'P 1'
#
loop_
_entity.id
_entity.type
_entity.pdbx_description
1 polymer ?
#
loop_
_entity_poly.entity_id
_entity_poly.type
_entity_poly.pdbx_seq_one_letter_code
_entity_poly.pdbx_strand_id
1 'polypeptide(L)'
;MGTKPLAYDSLKIVLQHMEANKRFQLASRIPSIRLTEKAVPLKINTIRLGDSDFEVNQVIIQKYSDGNESEYVFYQNILGHFQDDIDEFGFGKRSGRRTVLPGDLLIGQPRLDEEDDRDD
;
A
#
# COMPACT_ATOMS: atom_id res chain seq x y z
N MET A 1 -11.36 -26.73 21.31
CA MET A 1 -9.94 -27.10 21.35
C MET A 1 -9.13 -25.86 21.62
N GLY A 2 -8.30 -25.84 22.68
CA GLY A 2 -7.47 -24.67 23.00
C GLY A 2 -6.29 -24.59 22.03
N THR A 3 -6.25 -23.55 21.21
CA THR A 3 -5.10 -23.26 20.35
C THR A 3 -3.94 -22.82 21.25
N LYS A 4 -2.87 -23.61 21.30
CA LYS A 4 -1.63 -23.17 21.96
C LYS A 4 -0.99 -22.12 21.06
N PRO A 5 -0.75 -20.89 21.53
CA PRO A 5 0.00 -19.90 20.77
C PRO A 5 1.39 -20.46 20.44
N LEU A 6 1.89 -20.12 19.26
CA LEU A 6 3.25 -20.48 18.88
C LEU A 6 4.24 -19.85 19.88
N ALA A 7 5.22 -20.62 20.35
CA ALA A 7 6.28 -20.10 21.20
C ALA A 7 7.01 -18.94 20.49
N TYR A 8 7.46 -17.94 21.24
CA TYR A 8 7.99 -16.69 20.68
C TYR A 8 9.13 -16.91 19.67
N ASP A 9 10.08 -17.80 19.98
CA ASP A 9 11.20 -18.11 19.08
C ASP A 9 10.72 -18.83 17.82
N SER A 10 9.77 -19.75 17.94
CA SER A 10 9.18 -20.43 16.79
C SER A 10 8.41 -19.44 15.89
N LEU A 11 7.70 -18.47 16.49
CA LEU A 11 7.00 -17.41 15.77
C LEU A 11 7.98 -16.53 14.99
N LYS A 12 9.13 -16.17 15.58
CA LYS A 12 10.17 -15.42 14.85
C LYS A 12 10.65 -16.16 13.61
N ILE A 13 11.01 -17.44 13.76
CA ILE A 13 11.54 -18.24 12.64
C ILE A 13 10.49 -18.41 11.53
N VAL A 14 9.24 -18.66 11.89
CA VAL A 14 8.13 -18.76 10.93
C VAL A 14 7.95 -17.45 10.17
N LEU A 15 7.90 -16.30 10.88
CA LEU A 15 7.75 -14.99 10.24
C LEU A 15 8.94 -14.64 9.35
N GLN A 16 10.16 -15.00 9.74
CA GLN A 16 11.39 -14.73 8.98
C GLN A 16 11.41 -15.41 7.61
N HIS A 17 10.81 -16.60 7.51
CA HIS A 17 10.79 -17.41 6.29
C HIS A 17 9.45 -17.35 5.54
N MET A 18 8.50 -16.58 6.06
CA MET A 18 7.22 -16.35 5.40
C MET A 18 7.38 -15.35 4.26
N GLU A 19 6.67 -15.60 3.16
CA GLU A 19 6.57 -14.65 2.04
C GLU A 19 5.98 -13.31 2.53
N ALA A 20 6.50 -12.19 2.01
CA ALA A 20 6.22 -10.84 2.51
C ALA A 20 4.73 -10.48 2.48
N ASN A 21 4.02 -10.74 1.39
CA ASN A 21 2.60 -10.41 1.28
C ASN A 21 1.73 -11.23 2.25
N LYS A 22 2.03 -12.52 2.41
CA LYS A 22 1.36 -13.36 3.43
C LYS A 22 1.59 -12.81 4.84
N ARG A 23 2.79 -12.32 5.12
CA ARG A 23 3.16 -11.75 6.41
C ARG A 23 2.41 -10.45 6.70
N PHE A 24 2.25 -9.58 5.69
CA PHE A 24 1.40 -8.38 5.82
C PHE A 24 -0.05 -8.72 6.12
N GLN A 25 -0.64 -9.69 5.41
CA GLN A 25 -2.02 -10.15 5.66
C GLN A 25 -2.18 -10.71 7.07
N LEU A 26 -1.22 -11.51 7.53
CA LEU A 26 -1.23 -12.11 8.85
C LEU A 26 -1.15 -11.05 9.96
N ALA A 27 -0.22 -10.09 9.83
CA ALA A 27 -0.06 -8.98 10.76
C ALA A 27 -1.29 -8.07 10.82
N SER A 28 -1.94 -7.85 9.67
CA SER A 28 -3.18 -7.08 9.58
C SER A 28 -4.29 -7.71 10.43
N ARG A 29 -4.51 -9.02 10.27
CA ARG A 29 -5.60 -9.78 10.92
C ARG A 29 -5.32 -10.17 12.37
N ILE A 30 -4.05 -10.28 12.76
CA ILE A 30 -3.64 -10.75 14.09
C ILE A 30 -2.76 -9.68 14.77
N PRO A 31 -3.36 -8.73 15.50
CA PRO A 31 -2.61 -7.65 16.14
C PRO A 31 -1.55 -8.13 17.13
N SER A 32 -1.78 -9.27 17.81
CA SER A 32 -0.88 -9.81 18.84
C SER A 32 0.48 -10.25 18.31
N ILE A 33 0.63 -10.51 17.01
CA ILE A 33 1.92 -10.90 16.41
C ILE A 33 2.68 -9.73 15.81
N ARG A 34 2.07 -8.53 15.68
CA ARG A 34 2.67 -7.37 14.99
C ARG A 34 4.01 -6.96 15.58
N LEU A 35 4.16 -7.06 16.90
CA LEU A 35 5.41 -6.69 17.56
C LEU A 35 6.55 -7.64 17.17
N THR A 36 6.28 -8.95 17.18
CA THR A 36 7.24 -9.97 16.74
C THR A 36 7.51 -9.87 15.24
N GLU A 37 6.47 -9.60 14.46
CA GLU A 37 6.56 -9.39 13.02
C GLU A 37 7.48 -8.20 12.71
N LYS A 38 7.31 -7.04 13.34
CA LYS A 38 8.20 -5.90 13.12
C LYS A 38 9.64 -6.11 13.61
N ALA A 39 9.84 -7.01 14.58
CA ALA A 39 11.17 -7.29 15.14
C ALA A 39 12.03 -8.21 14.25
N VAL A 40 11.42 -8.92 13.30
CA VAL A 40 12.11 -9.87 12.43
C VAL A 40 12.35 -9.22 11.05
N PRO A 41 13.53 -9.38 10.42
CA PRO A 41 13.77 -8.83 9.09
C PRO A 41 12.74 -9.33 8.06
N LEU A 42 12.33 -8.44 7.14
CA LEU A 42 11.46 -8.77 6.02
C LEU A 42 12.30 -8.99 4.76
N LYS A 43 12.04 -10.07 4.02
CA LYS A 43 12.71 -10.37 2.74
C LYS A 43 11.76 -10.07 1.59
N ILE A 44 12.13 -9.12 0.74
CA ILE A 44 11.40 -8.73 -0.46
C ILE A 44 12.31 -8.99 -1.66
N ASN A 45 11.79 -9.67 -2.69
CA ASN A 45 12.52 -9.95 -3.92
C ASN A 45 12.44 -8.78 -4.89
N THR A 46 11.25 -8.20 -5.04
CA THR A 46 11.02 -7.03 -5.89
C THR A 46 10.12 -6.03 -5.18
N ILE A 47 10.47 -4.75 -5.30
CA ILE A 47 9.65 -3.64 -4.85
C ILE A 47 9.58 -2.59 -5.96
N ARG A 48 8.37 -2.12 -6.26
CA ARG A 48 8.11 -0.98 -7.13
C ARG A 48 7.21 -0.01 -6.38
N LEU A 49 7.60 1.25 -6.36
CA LEU A 49 6.81 2.32 -5.76
C LEU A 49 6.29 3.17 -6.91
N GLY A 50 4.98 3.23 -7.07
CA GLY A 50 4.28 4.14 -7.96
C GLY A 50 3.73 5.35 -7.20
N ASP A 51 3.16 6.29 -7.93
CA ASP A 51 2.57 7.51 -7.34
C ASP A 51 1.30 7.17 -6.52
N SER A 52 0.51 6.20 -6.96
CA SER A 52 -0.77 5.79 -6.34
C SER A 52 -0.80 4.32 -5.90
N ASP A 53 0.22 3.54 -6.26
CA ASP A 53 0.32 2.12 -5.94
C ASP A 53 1.72 1.75 -5.46
N PHE A 54 1.85 0.58 -4.85
CA PHE A 54 3.14 -0.05 -4.66
C PHE A 54 3.02 -1.55 -4.87
N GLU A 55 4.07 -2.15 -5.38
CA GLU A 55 4.12 -3.56 -5.71
C GLU A 55 5.20 -4.25 -4.87
N VAL A 56 4.85 -5.36 -4.24
CA VAL A 56 5.78 -6.22 -3.49
C VAL A 56 5.68 -7.63 -4.04
N ASN A 57 6.79 -8.19 -4.52
CA ASN A 57 6.84 -9.55 -5.07
C ASN A 57 5.72 -9.81 -6.11
N GLN A 58 5.49 -8.87 -7.03
CA GLN A 58 4.45 -8.94 -8.08
C GLN A 58 3.00 -8.79 -7.60
N VAL A 59 2.80 -8.44 -6.33
CA VAL A 59 1.48 -8.11 -5.78
C VAL A 59 1.36 -6.60 -5.67
N ILE A 60 0.43 -6.01 -6.43
CA ILE A 60 0.12 -4.59 -6.41
C ILE A 60 -0.82 -4.30 -5.24
N ILE A 61 -0.48 -3.28 -4.46
CA ILE A 61 -1.25 -2.76 -3.35
C ILE A 61 -1.54 -1.30 -3.67
N GLN A 62 -2.82 -1.00 -3.88
CA GLN A 62 -3.32 0.34 -4.19
C GLN A 62 -4.21 0.82 -3.05
N LYS A 63 -4.05 2.08 -2.63
CA LYS A 63 -4.85 2.69 -1.58
C LYS A 63 -5.78 3.73 -2.22
N TYR A 64 -7.08 3.53 -2.11
CA TYR A 64 -8.07 4.50 -2.56
C TYR A 64 -8.33 5.55 -1.48
N SER A 65 -8.44 6.82 -1.89
CA SER A 65 -8.57 7.97 -0.98
C SER A 65 -9.88 8.00 -0.19
N ASP A 66 -10.93 7.36 -0.71
CA ASP A 66 -12.29 7.31 -0.16
C ASP A 66 -12.65 5.96 0.49
N GLY A 67 -11.75 4.97 0.41
CA GLY A 67 -11.93 3.65 1.03
C GLY A 67 -12.94 2.72 0.32
N ASN A 68 -13.56 3.15 -0.77
CA ASN A 68 -14.42 2.32 -1.61
C ASN A 68 -13.77 2.10 -2.98
N GLU A 69 -13.80 0.86 -3.47
CA GLU A 69 -13.52 0.60 -4.87
C GLU A 69 -14.77 1.03 -5.67
N SER A 70 -14.69 2.15 -6.40
CA SER A 70 -15.79 2.54 -7.28
C SER A 70 -15.94 1.51 -8.41
N GLU A 71 -17.15 1.35 -8.96
CA GLU A 71 -17.39 0.42 -10.06
C GLU A 71 -16.48 0.71 -11.27
N TYR A 72 -16.17 1.99 -11.50
CA TYR A 72 -15.20 2.43 -12.50
C TYR A 72 -13.77 1.93 -12.20
N VAL A 73 -13.34 1.99 -10.94
CA VAL A 73 -12.05 1.48 -10.48
C VAL A 73 -11.97 -0.03 -10.63
N PHE A 74 -13.04 -0.76 -10.32
CA PHE A 74 -13.10 -2.22 -10.51
C PHE A 74 -12.86 -2.61 -11.98
N TYR A 75 -13.53 -1.93 -12.93
CA TYR A 75 -13.31 -2.19 -14.36
C TYR A 75 -11.89 -1.80 -14.82
N GLN A 76 -11.31 -0.74 -14.27
CA GLN A 76 -9.93 -0.31 -14.56
C GLN A 76 -8.87 -1.25 -13.97
N ASN A 77 -9.13 -1.85 -12.80
CA ASN A 77 -8.26 -2.86 -12.19
C ASN A 77 -8.20 -4.14 -13.03
N ILE A 78 -9.33 -4.55 -13.62
CA ILE A 78 -9.35 -5.67 -14.58
C ILE A 78 -8.56 -5.35 -15.85
N LEU A 79 -8.49 -4.07 -16.25
CA LEU A 79 -7.77 -3.61 -17.44
C LEU A 79 -6.31 -3.23 -17.20
N GLY A 80 -5.86 -3.24 -15.94
CA GLY A 80 -4.44 -3.12 -15.59
C GLY A 80 -3.90 -1.68 -15.57
N HIS A 81 -4.45 -0.84 -14.69
CA HIS A 81 -3.85 0.35 -14.05
C HIS A 81 -4.53 1.70 -14.33
N PHE A 82 -4.84 2.44 -13.25
CA PHE A 82 -5.19 3.86 -13.26
C PHE A 82 -4.20 4.65 -12.37
N GLN A 83 -3.57 5.68 -12.92
CA GLN A 83 -2.46 6.41 -12.28
C GLN A 83 -2.90 7.57 -11.38
N ASP A 84 -4.15 8.02 -11.46
CA ASP A 84 -4.64 9.19 -10.74
C ASP A 84 -5.54 8.81 -9.55
N ASP A 85 -5.49 9.60 -8.47
CA ASP A 85 -6.46 9.47 -7.38
C ASP A 85 -7.87 9.78 -7.89
N ILE A 86 -8.90 9.23 -7.24
CA ILE A 86 -10.29 9.47 -7.60
C ILE A 86 -11.01 10.12 -6.40
N ASP A 87 -11.91 11.06 -6.68
CA ASP A 87 -12.74 11.70 -5.66
C ASP A 87 -14.01 10.89 -5.32
N GLU A 88 -14.76 11.35 -4.32
CA GLU A 88 -16.00 10.71 -3.86
C GLU A 88 -17.12 10.62 -4.91
N PHE A 89 -16.96 11.33 -6.05
CA PHE A 89 -17.89 11.34 -7.17
C PHE A 89 -17.38 10.53 -8.37
N GLY A 90 -16.18 9.93 -8.30
CA GLY A 90 -15.62 9.11 -9.36
C GLY A 90 -14.75 9.86 -10.38
N PHE A 91 -14.41 11.14 -10.14
CA PHE A 91 -13.54 11.92 -11.03
C PHE A 91 -12.07 11.83 -10.62
N GLY A 92 -11.18 11.82 -11.62
CA GLY A 92 -9.73 11.78 -11.41
C GLY A 92 -9.20 13.09 -10.80
N LYS A 93 -8.69 13.03 -9.58
CA LYS A 93 -7.92 14.07 -8.91
C LYS A 93 -6.48 14.06 -9.43
N ARG A 94 -6.18 15.01 -10.33
CA ARG A 94 -4.78 15.30 -10.73
C ARG A 94 -3.96 15.96 -9.62
N SER A 95 -4.62 16.56 -8.62
CA SER A 95 -4.00 17.41 -7.59
C SER A 95 -3.42 16.64 -6.38
N GLY A 96 -3.65 15.33 -6.26
CA GLY A 96 -3.21 14.52 -5.11
C GLY A 96 -1.69 14.26 -5.05
N ARG A 97 -0.99 14.35 -6.19
CA ARG A 97 0.40 13.89 -6.32
C ARG A 97 1.46 14.66 -5.52
N ARG A 98 1.11 15.78 -4.84
CA ARG A 98 2.11 16.70 -4.25
C ARG A 98 1.78 17.28 -2.86
N THR A 99 0.71 16.86 -2.20
CA THR A 99 0.43 17.34 -0.83
C THR A 99 1.25 16.55 0.18
N VAL A 100 2.38 17.10 0.63
CA VAL A 100 3.22 16.48 1.67
C VAL A 100 2.51 16.59 3.01
N LEU A 101 2.12 15.45 3.58
CA LEU A 101 1.49 15.36 4.89
C LEU A 101 2.54 15.17 6.00
N PRO A 102 2.20 15.52 7.25
CA PRO A 102 3.07 15.23 8.39
C PRO A 102 3.39 13.74 8.49
N GLY A 103 4.65 13.36 8.24
CA GLY A 103 5.12 11.97 8.26
C GLY A 103 5.59 11.42 6.90
N ASP A 104 5.42 12.18 5.82
CA ASP A 104 5.84 11.75 4.48
C ASP A 104 7.36 11.87 4.27
N LEU A 105 7.91 11.01 3.42
CA LEU A 105 9.31 10.99 3.01
C LEU A 105 9.41 11.45 1.55
N LEU A 106 9.91 12.67 1.34
CA LEU A 106 10.14 13.23 0.01
C LEU A 106 11.36 12.56 -0.66
N ILE A 107 11.14 11.96 -1.84
CA ILE A 107 12.21 11.36 -2.65
C ILE A 107 12.26 12.09 -4.00
N GLY A 108 13.28 12.94 -4.21
CA GLY A 108 13.49 13.71 -5.44
C GLY A 108 13.22 15.21 -5.31
N GLN A 109 13.31 15.96 -6.42
CA GLN A 109 12.96 17.38 -6.46
C GLN A 109 11.47 17.57 -6.81
N PRO A 110 10.73 18.42 -6.08
CA PRO A 110 9.34 18.73 -6.43
C PRO A 110 9.33 19.53 -7.74
N ARG A 111 8.74 18.97 -8.79
CA ARG A 111 8.37 19.77 -9.98
C ARG A 111 7.17 20.62 -9.57
N LEU A 112 7.32 21.94 -9.51
CA LEU A 112 6.19 22.84 -9.35
C LEU A 112 5.22 22.58 -10.51
N ASP A 113 3.96 22.29 -10.22
CA ASP A 113 2.94 22.44 -11.25
C ASP A 113 2.73 23.94 -11.39
N GLU A 114 3.06 24.49 -12.55
CA GLU A 114 2.51 25.78 -12.94
C GLU A 114 0.99 25.60 -12.94
N GLU A 115 0.28 26.47 -12.21
CA GLU A 115 -1.18 26.51 -12.21
C GLU A 115 -1.63 26.65 -13.66
N ASP A 116 -2.14 25.55 -14.22
CA ASP A 116 -2.74 25.54 -15.54
C ASP A 116 -4.12 26.17 -15.37
N ASP A 117 -4.13 27.51 -15.35
CA ASP A 117 -5.31 28.37 -15.47
C ASP A 117 -5.99 28.08 -16.80
N ARG A 118 -6.68 26.95 -16.88
CA ARG A 118 -7.64 26.69 -17.95
C ARG A 118 -9.02 26.95 -17.40
N ASP A 119 -9.38 28.24 -17.46
CA ASP A 119 -10.74 28.65 -17.75
C ASP A 119 -11.19 27.92 -19.03
N ASP A 120 -12.23 27.09 -18.91
CA ASP A 120 -13.29 26.85 -19.92
C ASP A 120 -14.40 25.95 -19.33
#